data_AF-A0A951GXL4-F1
#
_entry.id   AF-A0A951GXL4-F1
#
_cell.length_a   1.000
_cell.length_b   1.000
_cell.length_c   1.000
_cell.angle_alpha   90.00
_cell.angle_beta   90.00
_cell.angle_gamma   90.00
#
_symmetry.space_group_name_H-M   'P 1'
#
loop_
_entity.id
_entity.type
_entity.pdbx_description
1 polymer ?
#
loop_
_entity_poly.entity_id
_entity_poly.type
_entity_poly.pdbx_seq_one_letter_code
_entity_poly.pdbx_strand_id
1 'polypeptide(L)'
;MSEHEQIVRATDEHVAQATLARAASSAPRRATRARSSPYSARFRIATAMLAGLAIGAVIVAVSVLASGRSAGPTAKWSDWSPSDGGTLGAREIADHVAPFYRISAVDQLSVVTVVNLTNSSTAASASASASSSTSASGLQVAVRPDPSSSAVSLLSGNTIAYNLCGIGGPGCAIGVGQPSTDRLLLLRREALELALYTFKYISGVDNVVAILPPGHTEQTSTLTKTPPTSNASSTPQSVDVAVLFLRGELEPWLQQPLTSTLPEQFPPTVAQMSSAPEAGLVDQITARGLFSERLVQAQDGSNLIVLDPLPPQ
;
A
#
# COMPACT_ATOMS: atom_id res chain seq x y z
N MET A 1 10.90 57.63 -22.08
CA MET A 1 12.22 57.02 -22.33
C MET A 1 11.93 55.77 -23.15
N SER A 2 11.54 55.93 -24.41
CA SER A 2 12.41 56.13 -25.58
C SER A 2 13.19 54.86 -25.94
N GLU A 3 12.73 54.29 -27.05
CA GLU A 3 13.29 53.27 -27.93
C GLU A 3 14.82 53.23 -28.03
N HIS A 4 15.37 52.03 -28.27
CA HIS A 4 16.36 51.86 -29.34
C HIS A 4 16.34 50.44 -29.93
N GLU A 5 16.16 50.44 -31.23
CA GLU A 5 16.19 49.38 -32.23
C GLU A 5 17.62 49.08 -32.71
N GLN A 6 17.91 47.82 -33.10
CA GLN A 6 18.86 47.37 -34.16
C GLN A 6 19.03 45.84 -34.00
N ILE A 7 18.59 44.93 -34.89
CA ILE A 7 18.77 44.73 -36.35
C ILE A 7 20.23 44.77 -36.79
N VAL A 8 20.85 43.59 -36.96
CA VAL A 8 21.87 43.32 -37.99
C VAL A 8 21.69 41.90 -38.57
N ARG A 9 21.48 41.88 -39.89
CA ARG A 9 21.57 40.75 -40.84
C ARG A 9 23.03 40.46 -41.20
N ALA A 10 23.35 39.20 -41.51
CA ALA A 10 24.41 38.78 -42.43
C ALA A 10 24.07 37.37 -42.97
N THR A 11 23.52 37.24 -44.19
CA THR A 11 24.18 36.91 -45.50
C THR A 11 24.50 35.42 -45.68
N ASP A 12 23.72 34.74 -46.54
CA ASP A 12 24.05 34.24 -47.91
C ASP A 12 24.93 32.98 -47.90
N GLU A 13 24.38 31.79 -48.20
CA GLU A 13 24.23 31.17 -49.54
C GLU A 13 25.55 31.09 -50.34
N HIS A 14 25.98 29.86 -50.67
CA HIS A 14 26.68 29.42 -51.92
C HIS A 14 26.64 27.86 -51.94
N VAL A 15 25.72 27.25 -52.68
CA VAL A 15 25.87 26.73 -54.07
C VAL A 15 26.94 25.64 -54.25
N ALA A 16 26.49 24.41 -54.53
CA ALA A 16 27.08 23.52 -55.54
C ALA A 16 26.14 22.33 -55.85
N GLN A 17 25.18 22.56 -56.76
CA GLN A 17 24.58 21.51 -57.57
C GLN A 17 25.56 21.16 -58.69
N ALA A 18 25.91 19.88 -58.84
CA ALA A 18 26.58 19.37 -60.03
C ALA A 18 25.70 18.30 -60.69
N THR A 19 24.92 18.73 -61.68
CA THR A 19 24.38 17.88 -62.75
C THR A 19 25.22 18.11 -64.00
N LEU A 20 25.59 17.03 -64.69
CA LEU A 20 25.96 16.86 -66.12
C LEU A 20 26.91 15.65 -66.19
N ALA A 21 26.91 14.75 -67.17
CA ALA A 21 26.13 14.62 -68.38
C ALA A 21 26.23 13.14 -68.85
N ARG A 22 25.19 12.76 -69.59
CA ARG A 22 25.06 11.56 -70.39
C ARG A 22 26.11 11.53 -71.51
N ALA A 23 26.88 10.45 -71.60
CA ALA A 23 27.59 10.07 -72.82
C ALA A 23 27.35 8.58 -73.08
N ALA A 24 26.52 8.31 -74.09
CA ALA A 24 26.37 6.99 -74.68
C ALA A 24 27.58 6.75 -75.60
N SER A 25 28.31 5.67 -75.36
CA SER A 25 29.24 5.13 -76.37
C SER A 25 29.08 3.62 -76.40
N SER A 26 28.42 3.16 -77.45
CA SER A 26 28.20 1.77 -77.81
C SER A 26 29.44 1.21 -78.52
N ALA A 27 30.10 0.25 -77.89
CA ALA A 27 31.08 -0.63 -78.54
C ALA A 27 30.76 -2.10 -78.18
N PRO A 28 30.68 -3.03 -79.14
CA PRO A 28 30.33 -4.42 -78.86
C PRO A 28 31.57 -5.32 -78.65
N ARG A 29 31.33 -6.44 -77.95
CA ARG A 29 32.18 -7.64 -77.74
C ARG A 29 33.37 -7.43 -76.79
N ARG A 30 33.47 -8.14 -75.67
CA ARG A 30 33.56 -9.61 -75.58
C ARG A 30 32.89 -10.08 -74.27
N ALA A 31 31.83 -10.86 -74.38
CA ALA A 31 31.29 -11.59 -73.23
C ALA A 31 32.27 -12.72 -72.87
N THR A 32 33.11 -12.48 -71.87
CA THR A 32 33.71 -13.57 -71.11
C THR A 32 32.55 -14.24 -70.39
N ARG A 33 32.06 -15.37 -70.91
CA ARG A 33 31.14 -16.24 -70.17
C ARG A 33 31.88 -16.69 -68.92
N ALA A 34 31.70 -15.96 -67.81
CA ALA A 34 31.93 -16.51 -66.49
C ALA A 34 31.03 -17.74 -66.42
N ARG A 35 31.64 -18.93 -66.42
CA ARG A 35 30.93 -20.18 -66.15
C ARG A 35 30.31 -20.01 -64.76
N SER A 36 29.02 -19.67 -64.73
CA SER A 36 28.19 -19.81 -63.55
C SER A 36 28.31 -21.28 -63.15
N SER A 37 29.05 -21.53 -62.07
CA SER A 37 29.12 -22.88 -61.53
C SER A 37 27.73 -23.20 -60.98
N PRO A 38 27.14 -24.36 -61.33
CA PRO A 38 25.77 -24.71 -60.92
C PRO A 38 25.59 -24.81 -59.40
N TYR A 39 26.66 -24.68 -58.62
CA TYR A 39 26.66 -24.72 -57.16
C TYR A 39 26.66 -23.34 -56.49
N SER A 40 26.82 -22.23 -57.24
CA SER A 40 26.88 -20.89 -56.64
C SER A 40 25.58 -20.49 -55.95
N ALA A 41 24.44 -20.96 -56.44
CA ALA A 41 23.14 -20.73 -55.81
C ALA A 41 23.00 -21.45 -54.47
N ARG A 42 23.46 -22.71 -54.39
CA ARG A 42 23.41 -23.51 -53.16
C ARG A 42 24.33 -22.96 -52.08
N PHE A 43 25.52 -22.50 -52.48
CA PHE A 43 26.47 -21.89 -51.55
C PHE A 43 25.93 -20.59 -50.95
N ARG A 44 25.28 -19.73 -51.76
CA ARG A 44 24.65 -18.48 -51.30
C ARG A 44 23.49 -18.73 -50.33
N ILE A 45 22.67 -19.75 -50.59
CA ILE A 45 21.57 -20.13 -49.67
C ILE A 45 22.14 -20.62 -48.34
N ALA A 46 23.17 -21.48 -48.37
CA ALA A 46 23.80 -22.00 -47.17
C ALA A 46 24.47 -20.88 -46.34
N THR A 47 25.16 -19.94 -46.98
CA THR A 47 25.77 -18.79 -46.27
C THR A 47 24.72 -17.84 -45.71
N ALA A 48 23.62 -17.57 -46.42
CA ALA A 48 22.52 -16.75 -45.91
C ALA A 48 21.84 -17.39 -44.68
N MET A 49 21.65 -18.72 -44.70
CA MET A 49 21.06 -19.45 -43.59
C MET A 49 21.96 -19.43 -42.35
N LEU A 50 23.27 -19.64 -42.52
CA LEU A 50 24.24 -19.56 -41.42
C LEU A 50 24.35 -18.15 -40.85
N ALA A 51 24.37 -17.12 -41.70
CA ALA A 51 24.39 -15.73 -41.26
C ALA A 51 23.12 -15.36 -40.49
N GLY A 52 21.94 -15.79 -40.96
CA GLY A 52 20.68 -15.59 -40.26
C GLY A 52 20.65 -16.25 -38.88
N LEU A 53 21.19 -17.47 -38.77
CA LEU A 53 21.25 -18.21 -37.51
C LEU A 53 22.24 -17.57 -36.51
N ALA A 54 23.38 -17.09 -37.01
CA ALA A 54 24.35 -16.35 -36.19
C ALA A 54 23.76 -15.03 -35.66
N ILE A 55 23.06 -14.26 -36.50
CA ILE A 55 22.38 -13.03 -36.09
C ILE A 55 21.27 -13.34 -35.08
N GLY A 56 20.47 -14.38 -35.32
CA GLY A 56 19.45 -14.84 -34.38
C GLY A 56 20.02 -15.21 -33.01
N ALA A 57 21.14 -15.94 -32.98
CA ALA A 57 21.81 -16.32 -31.74
C ALA A 57 22.35 -15.10 -30.97
N VAL A 58 22.88 -14.09 -31.67
CA VAL A 58 23.34 -12.85 -31.05
C VAL A 58 22.16 -12.05 -30.49
N ILE A 59 21.05 -11.94 -31.20
CA ILE A 59 19.84 -11.27 -30.71
C ILE A 59 19.31 -11.97 -29.45
N VAL A 60 19.25 -13.30 -29.45
CA VAL A 60 18.84 -14.09 -28.28
C VAL A 60 19.81 -13.87 -27.13
N ALA A 61 21.13 -13.96 -27.36
CA ALA A 61 22.14 -13.73 -26.33
C ALA A 61 22.05 -12.32 -25.73
N VAL A 62 21.90 -11.29 -26.57
CA VAL A 62 21.73 -9.89 -26.14
C VAL A 62 20.42 -9.73 -25.36
N SER A 63 19.33 -10.38 -25.78
CA SER A 63 18.06 -10.34 -25.04
C SER A 63 18.17 -11.01 -23.66
N VAL A 64 18.85 -12.15 -23.55
CA VAL A 64 19.09 -12.82 -22.25
C VAL A 64 20.01 -11.99 -21.35
N LEU A 65 21.04 -11.35 -21.90
CA LEU A 65 21.94 -10.45 -21.16
C LEU A 65 21.25 -9.14 -20.76
N ALA A 66 20.29 -8.65 -21.55
CA ALA A 66 19.48 -7.48 -21.21
C ALA A 66 18.41 -7.81 -20.15
N SER A 67 17.81 -9.00 -20.21
CA SER A 67 16.87 -9.50 -19.20
C SER A 67 17.55 -9.98 -17.91
N GLY A 68 18.86 -10.25 -17.95
CA GLY A 68 19.67 -10.60 -16.77
C GLY A 68 20.20 -9.40 -15.97
N ARG A 69 19.82 -8.16 -16.33
CA ARG A 69 20.21 -6.98 -15.56
C ARG A 69 19.33 -6.83 -14.33
N SER A 70 19.94 -7.14 -13.19
CA SER A 70 19.58 -6.71 -11.82
C SER A 70 18.65 -7.62 -11.04
N ALA A 71 19.11 -8.83 -10.70
CA ALA A 71 18.95 -9.26 -9.32
C ALA A 71 19.96 -8.44 -8.48
N GLY A 72 19.58 -7.21 -8.13
CA GLY A 72 20.27 -6.47 -7.08
C GLY A 72 20.24 -7.25 -5.77
N PRO A 73 20.96 -6.80 -4.71
CA PRO A 73 20.74 -7.33 -3.36
C PRO A 73 19.24 -7.40 -3.13
N THR A 74 18.72 -8.55 -2.66
CA THR A 74 17.30 -8.68 -2.33
C THR A 74 16.91 -7.48 -1.48
N ALA A 75 16.07 -6.60 -2.04
CA ALA A 75 15.73 -5.35 -1.37
C ALA A 75 15.24 -5.70 0.04
N LYS A 76 15.88 -5.11 1.05
CA LYS A 76 15.50 -5.30 2.44
C LYS A 76 14.01 -4.92 2.57
N TRP A 77 13.23 -5.71 3.30
CA TRP A 77 11.79 -5.48 3.38
C TRP A 77 11.45 -4.08 3.92
N SER A 78 12.13 -3.66 4.99
CA SER A 78 12.12 -2.29 5.51
C SER A 78 13.50 -1.92 6.08
N ASP A 79 13.78 -0.63 6.20
CA ASP A 79 15.05 -0.15 6.75
C ASP A 79 15.17 -0.42 8.26
N TRP A 80 14.04 -0.47 8.97
CA TRP A 80 13.96 -0.73 10.41
C TRP A 80 13.25 -2.05 10.72
N SER A 81 13.58 -2.66 11.86
CA SER A 81 12.88 -3.84 12.41
C SER A 81 12.96 -3.82 13.95
N PRO A 82 11.96 -4.37 14.66
CA PRO A 82 12.04 -4.51 16.11
C PRO A 82 13.20 -5.44 16.53
N SER A 83 13.74 -5.22 17.72
CA SER A 83 14.71 -6.09 18.39
C SER A 83 14.05 -7.34 18.96
N ASP A 84 12.82 -7.19 19.45
CA ASP A 84 12.08 -8.26 20.12
C ASP A 84 10.95 -8.84 19.26
N GLY A 85 10.60 -10.09 19.55
CA GLY A 85 9.36 -10.71 19.07
C GLY A 85 8.19 -10.49 20.04
N GLY A 86 7.00 -10.98 19.66
CA GLY A 86 5.81 -10.98 20.51
C GLY A 86 5.27 -9.58 20.85
N THR A 87 4.77 -9.42 22.08
CA THR A 87 4.13 -8.18 22.55
C THR A 87 5.10 -7.03 22.80
N LEU A 88 6.36 -7.32 23.17
CA LEU A 88 7.42 -6.31 23.26
C LEU A 88 7.78 -5.78 21.88
N GLY A 89 7.96 -6.67 20.89
CA GLY A 89 8.12 -6.26 19.49
C GLY A 89 6.94 -5.44 18.97
N ALA A 90 5.70 -5.78 19.38
CA ALA A 90 4.52 -5.02 19.00
C ALA A 90 4.57 -3.58 19.53
N ARG A 91 5.09 -3.41 20.74
CA ARG A 91 5.29 -2.10 21.35
C ARG A 91 6.40 -1.32 20.65
N GLU A 92 7.52 -1.95 20.33
CA GLU A 92 8.58 -1.32 19.55
C GLU A 92 8.09 -0.85 18.17
N ILE A 93 7.23 -1.64 17.52
CA ILE A 93 6.58 -1.25 16.25
C ILE A 93 5.70 -0.01 16.45
N ALA A 94 4.89 0.02 17.51
CA ALA A 94 4.05 1.19 17.83
C ALA A 94 4.91 2.44 18.09
N ASP A 95 5.96 2.31 18.89
CA ASP A 95 6.89 3.39 19.22
C ASP A 95 7.69 3.87 17.99
N HIS A 96 7.94 2.98 17.02
CA HIS A 96 8.58 3.32 15.75
C HIS A 96 7.64 4.03 14.77
N VAL A 97 6.44 3.50 14.54
CA VAL A 97 5.53 3.96 13.49
C VAL A 97 4.81 5.26 13.87
N ALA A 98 4.26 5.35 15.08
CA ALA A 98 3.38 6.45 15.50
C ALA A 98 3.99 7.87 15.33
N PRO A 99 5.29 8.11 15.65
CA PRO A 99 5.88 9.45 15.54
C PRO A 99 5.94 10.02 14.11
N PHE A 100 5.82 9.18 13.09
CA PHE A 100 5.82 9.59 11.69
C PHE A 100 4.45 10.11 11.22
N TYR A 101 3.37 9.76 11.92
CA TYR A 101 2.01 10.14 11.54
C TYR A 101 1.60 11.46 12.17
N ARG A 102 1.32 12.44 11.30
CA ARG A 102 1.11 13.83 11.72
C ARG A 102 -0.15 14.42 11.12
N ILE A 103 -0.88 15.15 11.94
CA ILE A 103 -2.03 15.92 11.47
C ILE A 103 -1.61 17.21 10.80
N SER A 104 -0.51 17.82 11.25
CA SER A 104 0.09 19.03 10.70
C SER A 104 1.61 18.90 10.65
N ALA A 105 2.35 19.92 10.20
CA ALA A 105 3.82 19.89 10.22
C ALA A 105 4.40 19.71 11.64
N VAL A 106 3.67 20.10 12.68
CA VAL A 106 4.16 20.12 14.07
C VAL A 106 3.42 19.15 14.98
N ASP A 107 2.16 18.84 14.67
CA ASP A 107 1.30 18.05 15.54
C ASP A 107 1.25 16.58 15.10
N GLN A 108 1.54 15.68 16.05
CA GLN A 108 1.36 14.25 15.87
C GLN A 108 -0.13 13.89 15.85
N LEU A 109 -0.48 12.85 15.08
CA LEU A 109 -1.86 12.41 14.90
C LEU A 109 -2.39 11.66 16.13
N SER A 110 -1.65 10.62 16.56
CA SER A 110 -2.02 9.73 17.65
C SER A 110 -0.79 9.12 18.33
N VAL A 111 -0.98 8.69 19.57
CA VAL A 111 -0.07 7.76 20.25
C VAL A 111 -0.62 6.35 20.08
N VAL A 112 0.24 5.39 19.75
CA VAL A 112 -0.14 3.98 19.60
C VAL A 112 0.27 3.20 20.84
N THR A 113 -0.64 2.37 21.34
CA THR A 113 -0.37 1.46 22.47
C THR A 113 -0.82 0.05 22.16
N VAL A 114 -0.15 -0.96 22.71
CA VAL A 114 -0.56 -2.35 22.56
C VAL A 114 -1.63 -2.68 23.60
N VAL A 115 -2.72 -3.28 23.16
CA VAL A 115 -3.82 -3.73 24.02
C VAL A 115 -3.52 -5.15 24.50
N ASN A 116 -3.64 -5.37 25.80
CA ASN A 116 -3.46 -6.69 26.40
C ASN A 116 -4.71 -7.54 26.19
N LEU A 117 -4.70 -8.35 25.13
CA LEU A 117 -5.74 -9.34 24.86
C LEU A 117 -5.45 -10.64 25.61
N THR A 118 -6.50 -11.29 26.11
CA THR A 118 -6.42 -12.70 26.51
C THR A 118 -6.89 -13.55 25.35
N ASN A 119 -5.95 -14.17 24.62
CA ASN A 119 -6.32 -15.06 23.53
C ASN A 119 -7.15 -16.24 24.07
N SER A 120 -8.35 -16.45 23.52
CA SER A 120 -9.29 -17.50 23.93
C SER A 120 -8.84 -18.91 23.53
N SER A 121 -7.77 -19.06 22.75
CA SER A 121 -7.31 -20.37 22.27
C SER A 121 -6.47 -21.18 23.27
N THR A 122 -5.97 -20.56 24.35
CA THR A 122 -5.18 -21.25 25.41
C THR A 122 -5.67 -20.98 26.84
N ALA A 123 -6.77 -20.23 27.00
CA ALA A 123 -7.42 -20.02 28.30
C ALA A 123 -7.96 -21.32 28.94
N ALA A 124 -7.93 -22.46 28.24
CA ALA A 124 -8.20 -23.78 28.80
C ALA A 124 -6.98 -24.46 29.45
N SER A 125 -5.77 -23.88 29.45
CA SER A 125 -4.57 -24.61 29.92
C SER A 125 -3.52 -23.81 30.69
N ALA A 126 -3.70 -22.50 30.92
CA ALA A 126 -2.71 -21.68 31.62
C ALA A 126 -3.29 -20.90 32.81
N SER A 127 -4.07 -21.55 33.67
CA SER A 127 -4.36 -21.05 35.02
C SER A 127 -3.51 -21.81 36.05
N ALA A 128 -2.20 -21.61 36.01
CA ALA A 128 -1.33 -21.91 37.13
C ALA A 128 -0.32 -20.76 37.27
N SER A 129 -0.43 -20.05 38.40
CA SER A 129 0.52 -19.07 38.94
C SER A 129 0.39 -17.60 38.48
N ALA A 130 -0.57 -16.90 39.09
CA ALA A 130 -0.30 -15.61 39.72
C ALA A 130 -1.37 -15.34 40.80
N SER A 131 -0.92 -15.31 42.04
CA SER A 131 -1.74 -14.94 43.19
C SER A 131 -1.82 -13.41 43.27
N SER A 132 -2.92 -12.84 42.77
CA SER A 132 -3.43 -11.54 43.22
C SER A 132 -4.90 -11.41 42.81
N SER A 133 -5.72 -11.17 43.83
CA SER A 133 -7.17 -11.07 43.79
C SER A 133 -7.66 -9.82 43.05
N THR A 134 -8.00 -9.97 41.77
CA THR A 134 -9.09 -9.28 41.06
C THR A 134 -9.39 -10.17 39.85
N SER A 135 -10.64 -10.57 39.62
CA SER A 135 -11.01 -11.36 38.44
C SER A 135 -10.43 -10.71 37.19
N ALA A 136 -9.43 -11.36 36.58
CA ALA A 136 -8.83 -10.92 35.33
C ALA A 136 -9.86 -11.17 34.23
N SER A 137 -10.81 -10.25 34.08
CA SER A 137 -11.72 -10.16 32.95
C SER A 137 -10.87 -9.90 31.72
N GLY A 138 -10.42 -10.99 31.11
CA GLY A 138 -9.60 -10.95 29.92
C GLY A 138 -10.33 -10.25 28.78
N LEU A 139 -9.65 -9.30 28.12
CA LEU A 139 -10.21 -8.60 26.97
C LEU A 139 -10.08 -9.49 25.74
N GLN A 140 -11.20 -9.77 25.07
CA GLN A 140 -11.23 -10.58 23.85
C GLN A 140 -11.84 -9.79 22.69
N VAL A 141 -11.55 -10.20 21.46
CA VAL A 141 -12.13 -9.63 20.25
C VAL A 141 -13.18 -10.59 19.71
N ALA A 142 -14.37 -10.08 19.43
CA ALA A 142 -15.44 -10.78 18.75
C ALA A 142 -15.84 -10.01 17.49
N VAL A 143 -16.12 -10.74 16.42
CA VAL A 143 -16.58 -10.18 15.14
C VAL A 143 -18.00 -10.62 14.90
N ARG A 144 -18.84 -9.70 14.44
CA ARG A 144 -20.15 -10.03 13.89
C ARG A 144 -20.03 -10.24 12.38
N PRO A 145 -20.12 -11.48 11.88
CA PRO A 145 -19.93 -11.73 10.45
C PRO A 145 -21.09 -11.20 9.59
N ASP A 146 -22.28 -11.05 10.16
CA ASP A 146 -23.47 -10.53 9.47
C ASP A 146 -24.12 -9.43 10.33
N PRO A 147 -24.19 -8.17 9.85
CA PRO A 147 -24.77 -7.06 10.61
C PRO A 147 -26.27 -7.27 10.95
N SER A 148 -26.96 -8.17 10.25
CA SER A 148 -28.37 -8.51 10.50
C SER A 148 -28.56 -9.61 11.55
N SER A 149 -27.49 -10.33 11.91
CA SER A 149 -27.51 -11.41 12.90
C SER A 149 -27.16 -10.91 14.30
N SER A 150 -27.78 -11.46 15.34
CA SER A 150 -27.39 -11.20 16.74
C SER A 150 -26.19 -12.03 17.19
N ALA A 151 -25.69 -12.95 16.35
CA ALA A 151 -24.58 -13.83 16.70
C ALA A 151 -23.23 -13.13 16.51
N VAL A 152 -22.43 -13.13 17.56
CA VAL A 152 -21.02 -12.72 17.55
C VAL A 152 -20.13 -13.95 17.63
N SER A 153 -19.03 -13.96 16.88
CA SER A 153 -18.04 -15.03 16.90
C SER A 153 -16.73 -14.51 17.44
N LEU A 154 -16.13 -15.23 18.38
CA LEU A 154 -14.80 -14.90 18.88
C LEU A 154 -13.79 -14.96 17.73
N LEU A 155 -12.96 -13.93 17.60
CA LEU A 155 -11.91 -13.89 16.61
C LEU A 155 -10.89 -14.98 16.95
N SER A 156 -10.74 -15.95 16.05
CA SER A 156 -9.81 -17.07 16.22
C SER A 156 -8.40 -16.68 15.80
N GLY A 157 -7.39 -17.29 16.44
CA GLY A 157 -5.98 -17.06 16.14
C GLY A 157 -5.34 -16.05 17.10
N ASN A 158 -4.03 -15.93 17.02
CA ASN A 158 -3.29 -15.00 17.86
C ASN A 158 -3.47 -13.58 17.33
N THR A 159 -4.02 -12.70 18.17
CA THR A 159 -4.37 -11.35 17.79
C THR A 159 -3.50 -10.34 18.52
N ILE A 160 -2.95 -9.38 17.79
CA ILE A 160 -2.36 -8.17 18.36
C ILE A 160 -3.34 -7.03 18.15
N ALA A 161 -3.72 -6.35 19.22
CA ALA A 161 -4.54 -5.15 19.13
C ALA A 161 -3.69 -3.92 19.46
N TYR A 162 -3.87 -2.87 18.66
CA TYR A 162 -3.32 -1.55 18.84
C TYR A 162 -4.45 -0.57 19.16
N ASN A 163 -4.24 0.28 20.16
CA ASN A 163 -5.10 1.41 20.44
C ASN A 163 -4.40 2.69 20.00
N LEU A 164 -4.95 3.33 18.95
CA LEU A 164 -4.52 4.64 18.47
C LEU A 164 -5.29 5.68 19.29
N CYS A 165 -4.62 6.31 20.23
CA CYS A 165 -5.19 7.36 21.07
C CYS A 165 -4.83 8.74 20.49
N GLY A 166 -5.84 9.50 20.09
CA GLY A 166 -5.68 10.86 19.58
C GLY A 166 -5.10 11.80 20.65
N ILE A 167 -4.33 12.78 20.20
CA ILE A 167 -3.68 13.76 21.09
C ILE A 167 -4.55 15.02 21.18
N GLY A 168 -4.65 15.59 22.39
CA GLY A 168 -5.24 16.91 22.63
C GLY A 168 -6.77 16.93 22.78
N GLY A 169 -7.47 15.81 22.62
CA GLY A 169 -8.93 15.70 22.83
C GLY A 169 -9.31 14.84 24.03
N PRO A 170 -10.53 15.00 24.57
CA PRO A 170 -11.02 14.15 25.65
C PRO A 170 -11.27 12.71 25.15
N GLY A 171 -11.07 11.72 26.03
CA GLY A 171 -11.42 10.32 25.73
C GLY A 171 -10.66 9.72 24.54
N CYS A 172 -9.37 10.03 24.38
CA CYS A 172 -8.56 9.62 23.23
C CYS A 172 -8.99 10.21 21.87
N ALA A 173 -9.84 11.24 21.84
CA ALA A 173 -10.14 11.96 20.60
C ALA A 173 -8.95 12.82 20.13
N ILE A 174 -8.89 13.08 18.82
CA ILE A 174 -7.94 14.06 18.25
C ILE A 174 -8.49 15.47 18.48
N GLY A 175 -7.79 16.27 19.28
CA GLY A 175 -8.27 17.59 19.70
C GLY A 175 -8.01 18.73 18.72
N VAL A 176 -7.29 18.49 17.64
CA VAL A 176 -6.91 19.51 16.64
C VAL A 176 -7.44 19.18 15.25
N GLY A 177 -7.68 20.23 14.46
CA GLY A 177 -8.25 20.15 13.11
C GLY A 177 -9.70 19.63 13.06
N GLN A 178 -10.31 19.70 11.87
CA GLN A 178 -11.66 19.15 11.66
C GLN A 178 -11.62 17.66 11.27
N PRO A 179 -12.53 16.82 11.80
CA PRO A 179 -12.75 15.47 11.29
C PRO A 179 -12.97 15.49 9.77
N SER A 180 -12.31 14.59 9.05
CA SER A 180 -12.40 14.51 7.58
C SER A 180 -12.14 13.09 7.10
N THR A 181 -12.55 12.79 5.88
CA THR A 181 -12.22 11.53 5.20
C THR A 181 -10.72 11.33 5.07
N ASP A 182 -9.97 12.40 4.78
CA ASP A 182 -8.51 12.37 4.67
C ASP A 182 -7.84 12.04 6.01
N ARG A 183 -8.39 12.53 7.12
CA ARG A 183 -7.92 12.16 8.46
C ARG A 183 -8.16 10.69 8.74
N LEU A 184 -9.35 10.18 8.43
CA LEU A 184 -9.66 8.78 8.60
C LEU A 184 -8.76 7.90 7.71
N LEU A 185 -8.50 8.32 6.48
CA LEU A 185 -7.62 7.60 5.55
C LEU A 185 -6.17 7.57 6.06
N LEU A 186 -5.69 8.65 6.68
CA LEU A 186 -4.37 8.68 7.31
C LEU A 186 -4.27 7.74 8.53
N LEU A 187 -5.31 7.69 9.37
CA LEU A 187 -5.39 6.74 10.48
C LEU A 187 -5.42 5.28 9.97
N ARG A 188 -6.13 5.03 8.87
CA ARG A 188 -6.16 3.70 8.21
C ARG A 188 -4.81 3.33 7.61
N ARG A 189 -4.06 4.30 7.07
CA ARG A 189 -2.67 4.10 6.63
C ARG A 189 -1.77 3.71 7.81
N GLU A 190 -1.89 4.40 8.95
CA GLU A 190 -1.14 4.08 10.18
C GLU A 190 -1.44 2.66 10.65
N ALA A 191 -2.72 2.31 10.71
CA ALA A 191 -3.18 0.97 11.06
C ALA A 191 -2.63 -0.10 10.11
N LEU A 192 -2.59 0.16 8.80
CA LEU A 192 -2.03 -0.76 7.80
C LEU A 192 -0.52 -0.94 7.97
N GLU A 193 0.22 0.15 8.21
CA GLU A 193 1.67 0.07 8.42
C GLU A 193 2.01 -0.74 9.68
N LEU A 194 1.30 -0.48 10.79
CA LEU A 194 1.40 -1.28 12.02
C LEU A 194 1.15 -2.77 11.71
N ALA A 195 0.07 -3.09 11.01
CA ALA A 195 -0.26 -4.47 10.67
C ALA A 195 0.80 -5.15 9.79
N LEU A 196 1.34 -4.44 8.78
CA LEU A 196 2.40 -4.97 7.92
C LEU A 196 3.67 -5.27 8.72
N TYR A 197 4.11 -4.35 9.59
CA TYR A 197 5.25 -4.58 10.47
C TYR A 197 5.01 -5.74 11.42
N THR A 198 3.83 -5.80 12.06
CA THR A 198 3.47 -6.89 12.98
C THR A 198 3.48 -8.23 12.27
N PHE A 199 2.82 -8.36 11.11
CA PHE A 199 2.82 -9.63 10.39
C PHE A 199 4.20 -10.00 9.88
N LYS A 200 5.03 -9.02 9.51
CA LYS A 200 6.39 -9.29 9.03
C LYS A 200 7.31 -9.80 10.13
N TYR A 201 7.30 -9.16 11.29
CA TYR A 201 8.33 -9.36 12.32
C TYR A 201 7.88 -10.16 13.53
N ILE A 202 6.57 -10.21 13.80
CA ILE A 202 6.03 -10.95 14.93
C ILE A 202 5.48 -12.27 14.43
N SER A 203 6.17 -13.35 14.81
CA SER A 203 5.81 -14.70 14.41
C SER A 203 4.51 -15.16 15.07
N GLY A 204 3.73 -15.94 14.32
CA GLY A 204 2.52 -16.57 14.82
C GLY A 204 1.37 -15.61 15.14
N VAL A 205 1.38 -14.37 14.63
CA VAL A 205 0.22 -13.47 14.69
C VAL A 205 -0.65 -13.70 13.45
N ASP A 206 -1.93 -13.99 13.67
CA ASP A 206 -2.91 -14.25 12.60
C ASP A 206 -3.72 -13.00 12.26
N ASN A 207 -4.00 -12.17 13.27
CA ASN A 207 -4.84 -10.99 13.15
C ASN A 207 -4.20 -9.76 13.80
N VAL A 208 -4.46 -8.59 13.22
CA VAL A 208 -4.15 -7.29 13.83
C VAL A 208 -5.41 -6.46 13.88
N VAL A 209 -5.72 -5.89 15.04
CA VAL A 209 -6.85 -4.96 15.21
C VAL A 209 -6.29 -3.60 15.59
N ALA A 210 -6.66 -2.56 14.86
CA ALA A 210 -6.31 -1.18 15.19
C ALA A 210 -7.56 -0.42 15.58
N ILE A 211 -7.69 -0.08 16.86
CA ILE A 211 -8.75 0.75 17.42
C ILE A 211 -8.40 2.21 17.13
N LEU A 212 -9.26 2.92 16.39
CA LEU A 212 -8.99 4.29 15.97
C LEU A 212 -9.48 5.30 17.03
N PRO A 213 -8.92 6.52 17.06
CA PRO A 213 -9.45 7.59 17.89
C PRO A 213 -10.94 7.81 17.62
N PRO A 214 -11.77 8.03 18.65
CA PRO A 214 -13.18 8.32 18.46
C PRO A 214 -13.35 9.55 17.55
N GLY A 215 -14.19 9.38 16.54
CA GLY A 215 -14.54 10.42 15.58
C GLY A 215 -16.03 10.68 15.59
N HIS A 216 -16.41 11.95 15.43
CA HIS A 216 -17.78 12.27 15.05
C HIS A 216 -17.87 12.11 13.53
N THR A 217 -18.52 11.03 13.08
CA THR A 217 -18.95 10.95 11.69
C THR A 217 -20.32 11.60 11.61
N GLU A 218 -20.47 12.60 10.75
CA GLU A 218 -21.80 13.00 10.29
C GLU A 218 -22.28 11.90 9.35
N GLN A 219 -22.89 10.85 9.90
CA GLN A 219 -23.47 9.79 9.10
C GLN A 219 -24.69 10.36 8.37
N THR A 220 -24.48 10.94 7.19
CA THR A 220 -25.57 11.38 6.30
C THR A 220 -26.19 10.17 5.60
N SER A 221 -26.61 9.17 6.38
CA SER A 221 -27.39 8.04 5.85
C SER A 221 -28.79 8.52 5.51
N THR A 222 -28.98 9.04 4.29
CA THR A 222 -30.30 9.23 3.69
C THR A 222 -30.30 8.77 2.23
N LEU A 223 -30.10 7.47 2.01
CA LEU A 223 -30.73 6.78 0.87
C LEU A 223 -32.09 6.22 1.32
N THR A 224 -32.96 7.12 1.79
CA THR A 224 -34.38 6.83 1.96
C THR A 224 -35.11 7.29 0.71
N LYS A 225 -35.99 6.45 0.17
CA LYS A 225 -36.83 6.72 -1.02
C LYS A 225 -37.85 7.86 -0.83
N THR A 226 -37.71 8.64 0.24
CA THR A 226 -38.66 9.66 0.69
C THR A 226 -37.92 10.99 0.81
N PRO A 227 -38.40 12.09 0.20
CA PRO A 227 -37.72 13.38 0.27
C PRO A 227 -37.59 13.84 1.73
N PRO A 228 -36.46 14.43 2.15
CA PRO A 228 -36.30 14.89 3.53
C PRO A 228 -37.28 16.04 3.80
N THR A 229 -38.23 15.82 4.70
CA THR A 229 -38.97 16.91 5.35
C THR A 229 -38.01 17.68 6.26
N SER A 230 -38.01 18.99 6.14
CA SER A 230 -37.03 19.96 6.64
C SER A 230 -36.80 20.06 8.16
N ASN A 231 -37.09 19.03 8.94
CA ASN A 231 -36.92 19.00 10.41
C ASN A 231 -36.27 17.69 10.93
N ALA A 232 -35.58 16.92 10.09
CA ALA A 232 -34.81 15.76 10.57
C ALA A 232 -33.51 16.25 11.25
N SER A 233 -33.56 16.40 12.57
CA SER A 233 -32.38 16.59 13.42
C SER A 233 -31.53 15.32 13.39
N SER A 234 -30.54 15.27 12.50
CA SER A 234 -29.48 14.26 12.54
C SER A 234 -28.53 14.62 13.67
N THR A 235 -28.77 14.12 14.88
CA THR A 235 -27.78 14.20 15.96
C THR A 235 -26.55 13.41 15.50
N PRO A 236 -25.35 14.01 15.41
CA PRO A 236 -24.15 13.29 14.99
C PRO A 236 -23.88 12.16 15.99
N GLN A 237 -24.05 10.92 15.57
CA GLN A 237 -23.73 9.76 16.40
C GLN A 237 -22.22 9.51 16.26
N SER A 238 -21.48 9.58 17.36
CA SER A 238 -20.08 9.15 17.36
C SER A 238 -20.05 7.66 17.06
N VAL A 239 -19.29 7.29 16.03
CA VAL A 239 -19.04 5.89 15.70
C VAL A 239 -17.58 5.65 16.03
N ASP A 240 -17.34 4.80 17.02
CA ASP A 240 -16.00 4.30 17.32
C ASP A 240 -15.64 3.28 16.23
N VAL A 241 -14.48 3.42 15.61
CA VAL A 241 -14.07 2.64 14.45
C VAL A 241 -12.83 1.84 14.78
N ALA A 242 -12.78 0.61 14.30
CA ALA A 242 -11.57 -0.20 14.31
C ALA A 242 -11.30 -0.77 12.91
N VAL A 243 -10.03 -1.07 12.64
CA VAL A 243 -9.59 -1.75 11.42
C VAL A 243 -9.05 -3.13 11.77
N LEU A 244 -9.66 -4.18 11.23
CA LEU A 244 -9.20 -5.56 11.36
C LEU A 244 -8.43 -5.95 10.10
N PHE A 245 -7.23 -6.51 10.31
CA PHE A 245 -6.40 -7.10 9.28
C PHE A 245 -6.19 -8.58 9.55
N LEU A 246 -6.31 -9.39 8.50
CA LEU A 246 -5.99 -10.81 8.53
C LEU A 246 -4.66 -11.03 7.80
N ARG A 247 -3.76 -11.83 8.37
CA ARG A 247 -2.46 -12.12 7.73
C ARG A 247 -2.63 -12.63 6.30
N GLY A 248 -3.57 -13.55 6.09
CA GLY A 248 -3.81 -14.17 4.78
C GLY A 248 -4.20 -13.18 3.68
N GLU A 249 -4.83 -12.06 4.05
CA GLU A 249 -5.19 -11.00 3.09
C GLU A 249 -4.01 -10.09 2.77
N LEU A 250 -3.09 -9.92 3.73
CA LEU A 250 -1.90 -9.08 3.55
C LEU A 250 -0.68 -9.82 3.02
N GLU A 251 -0.72 -11.15 2.93
CA GLU A 251 0.39 -12.01 2.49
C GLU A 251 1.07 -11.54 1.19
N PRO A 252 0.36 -11.13 0.12
CA PRO A 252 1.01 -10.64 -1.10
C PRO A 252 1.88 -9.41 -0.85
N TRP A 253 1.46 -8.52 0.06
CA TRP A 253 2.17 -7.29 0.40
C TRP A 253 3.39 -7.56 1.32
N LEU A 254 3.40 -8.66 2.06
CA LEU A 254 4.51 -9.06 2.93
C LEU A 254 5.71 -9.65 2.16
N GLN A 255 5.50 -10.07 0.92
CA GLN A 255 6.51 -10.66 0.04
C GLN A 255 7.35 -9.62 -0.71
N GLN A 256 6.87 -8.39 -0.82
CA GLN A 256 7.58 -7.28 -1.44
C GLN A 256 8.06 -6.27 -0.38
N PRO A 257 9.06 -5.43 -0.68
CA PRO A 257 9.48 -4.37 0.23
C PRO A 257 8.33 -3.46 0.63
N LEU A 258 8.34 -2.95 1.86
CA LEU A 258 7.34 -2.05 2.40
C LEU A 258 7.11 -0.85 1.48
N THR A 259 8.19 -0.31 0.90
CA THR A 259 8.15 0.83 -0.05
C THR A 259 7.42 0.53 -1.36
N SER A 260 7.14 -0.74 -1.67
CA SER A 260 6.28 -1.10 -2.81
C SER A 260 4.79 -0.99 -2.48
N THR A 261 4.44 -1.02 -1.20
CA THR A 261 3.05 -0.88 -0.69
C THR A 261 2.81 0.53 -0.16
N LEU A 262 3.76 1.07 0.60
CA LEU A 262 3.77 2.40 1.20
C LEU A 262 5.04 3.16 0.73
N PRO A 263 5.04 3.73 -0.49
CA PRO A 263 6.19 4.39 -1.09
C PRO A 263 6.69 5.62 -0.32
N GLU A 264 5.80 6.30 0.42
CA GLU A 264 6.17 7.49 1.17
C GLU A 264 6.87 7.09 2.48
N GLN A 265 8.19 7.29 2.54
CA GLN A 265 8.99 7.06 3.75
C GLN A 265 8.49 7.90 4.94
N PHE A 266 8.05 9.12 4.65
CA PHE A 266 7.37 9.98 5.61
C PHE A 266 5.89 10.05 5.21
N PRO A 267 4.97 9.57 6.05
CA PRO A 267 3.55 9.62 5.77
C PRO A 267 3.10 11.04 5.38
N PRO A 268 2.16 11.19 4.43
CA PRO A 268 1.57 12.49 4.15
C PRO A 268 0.86 13.05 5.40
N THR A 269 0.79 14.37 5.50
CA THR A 269 -0.11 15.00 6.48
C THR A 269 -1.57 14.82 6.06
N VAL A 270 -2.52 15.11 6.95
CA VAL A 270 -3.96 15.04 6.63
C VAL A 270 -4.31 15.86 5.38
N ALA A 271 -3.71 17.03 5.20
CA ALA A 271 -3.98 17.88 4.02
C ALA A 271 -3.40 17.34 2.70
N GLN A 272 -2.46 16.40 2.77
CA GLN A 272 -1.78 15.81 1.61
C GLN A 272 -2.32 14.42 1.27
N MET A 273 -3.07 13.79 2.19
CA MET A 273 -3.46 12.37 2.09
C MET A 273 -4.22 12.06 0.80
N SER A 274 -5.18 12.90 0.40
CA SER A 274 -5.97 12.70 -0.83
C SER A 274 -5.14 12.76 -2.12
N SER A 275 -3.95 13.37 -2.09
CA SER A 275 -3.02 13.45 -3.23
C SER A 275 -1.88 12.43 -3.18
N ALA A 276 -1.77 11.66 -2.09
CA ALA A 276 -0.67 10.72 -1.90
C ALA A 276 -0.77 9.54 -2.90
N PRO A 277 0.35 9.07 -3.48
CA PRO A 277 0.33 7.96 -4.45
C PRO A 277 -0.31 6.67 -3.92
N GLU A 278 -0.22 6.46 -2.61
CA GLU A 278 -0.71 5.25 -1.91
C GLU A 278 -2.16 5.36 -1.44
N ALA A 279 -2.79 6.53 -1.53
CA ALA A 279 -4.10 6.80 -0.94
C ALA A 279 -5.18 5.82 -1.41
N GLY A 280 -5.28 5.58 -2.72
CA GLY A 280 -6.25 4.65 -3.29
C GLY A 280 -5.99 3.20 -2.89
N LEU A 281 -4.72 2.81 -2.74
CA LEU A 281 -4.36 1.46 -2.31
C LEU A 281 -4.69 1.24 -0.83
N VAL A 282 -4.33 2.20 0.02
CA VAL A 282 -4.67 2.18 1.46
C VAL A 282 -6.18 2.09 1.61
N ASP A 283 -6.94 2.91 0.89
CA ASP A 283 -8.40 2.88 0.95
C ASP A 283 -8.93 1.51 0.55
N GLN A 284 -8.49 0.96 -0.58
CA GLN A 284 -8.94 -0.35 -1.05
C GLN A 284 -8.61 -1.49 -0.08
N ILE A 285 -7.39 -1.55 0.46
CA ILE A 285 -6.95 -2.62 1.36
C ILE A 285 -7.73 -2.54 2.68
N THR A 286 -7.88 -1.34 3.23
CA THR A 286 -8.45 -1.16 4.56
C THR A 286 -9.98 -1.13 4.55
N ALA A 287 -10.63 -0.84 3.42
CA ALA A 287 -12.09 -0.67 3.34
C ALA A 287 -12.87 -1.92 3.81
N ARG A 288 -12.37 -3.13 3.51
CA ARG A 288 -12.99 -4.38 3.96
C ARG A 288 -12.80 -4.65 5.44
N GLY A 289 -11.75 -4.08 6.01
CA GLY A 289 -11.38 -4.24 7.40
C GLY A 289 -12.02 -3.21 8.31
N LEU A 290 -12.90 -2.32 7.83
CA LEU A 290 -13.53 -1.30 8.68
C LEU A 290 -14.74 -1.83 9.45
N PHE A 291 -14.68 -1.69 10.77
CA PHE A 291 -15.75 -2.08 11.68
C PHE A 291 -16.09 -0.91 12.60
N SER A 292 -17.36 -0.78 12.98
CA SER A 292 -17.70 -0.05 14.19
C SER A 292 -17.36 -0.94 15.38
N GLU A 293 -16.69 -0.39 16.37
CA GLU A 293 -16.35 -1.12 17.58
C GLU A 293 -17.24 -0.74 18.76
N ARG A 294 -17.49 -1.70 19.65
CA ARG A 294 -18.18 -1.47 20.92
C ARG A 294 -17.57 -2.35 22.00
N LEU A 295 -17.27 -1.75 23.15
CA LEU A 295 -16.91 -2.50 24.34
C LEU A 295 -18.18 -3.00 25.04
N VAL A 296 -18.31 -4.31 25.20
CA VAL A 296 -19.42 -4.94 25.92
C VAL A 296 -18.89 -5.88 27.00
N GLN A 297 -19.64 -6.00 28.10
CA GLN A 297 -19.35 -7.00 29.12
C GLN A 297 -20.13 -8.28 28.80
N ALA A 298 -19.44 -9.41 28.72
CA ALA A 298 -20.06 -10.71 28.54
C ALA A 298 -20.71 -11.21 29.84
N GLN A 299 -21.55 -12.24 29.73
CA GLN A 299 -22.26 -12.82 30.89
C GLN A 299 -21.33 -13.46 31.92
N ASP A 300 -20.13 -13.87 31.50
CA ASP A 300 -19.07 -14.40 32.36
C ASP A 300 -18.24 -13.30 33.05
N GLY A 301 -18.57 -12.02 32.82
CA GLY A 301 -17.87 -10.86 33.37
C GLY A 301 -16.62 -10.44 32.60
N SER A 302 -16.26 -11.14 31.50
CA SER A 302 -15.18 -10.72 30.60
C SER A 302 -15.56 -9.48 29.78
N ASN A 303 -14.56 -8.73 29.32
CA ASN A 303 -14.79 -7.59 28.43
C ASN A 303 -14.54 -8.04 26.99
N LEU A 304 -15.45 -7.70 26.08
CA LEU A 304 -15.35 -8.01 24.66
C LEU A 304 -15.31 -6.71 23.85
N ILE A 305 -14.35 -6.62 22.92
CA ILE A 305 -14.40 -5.69 21.81
C ILE A 305 -15.22 -6.37 20.72
N VAL A 306 -16.42 -5.87 20.47
CA VAL A 306 -17.28 -6.37 19.39
C VAL A 306 -17.07 -5.50 18.16
N LEU A 307 -16.69 -6.14 17.06
CA LEU A 307 -16.49 -5.53 15.75
C LEU A 307 -17.71 -5.82 14.87
N ASP A 308 -18.44 -4.76 14.50
CA ASP A 308 -19.60 -4.81 13.63
C ASP A 308 -19.25 -4.21 12.26
N PRO A 309 -19.45 -4.91 11.14
CA PRO A 309 -18.97 -4.48 9.83
C PRO A 309 -19.69 -3.20 9.40
N LEU A 310 -18.90 -2.22 8.93
CA LEU A 310 -19.46 -0.99 8.38
C LEU A 310 -19.92 -1.22 6.93
N PRO A 311 -20.96 -0.51 6.47
CA PRO A 311 -21.30 -0.48 5.06
C PRO A 311 -20.09 -0.01 4.24
N PRO A 312 -19.88 -0.55 3.02
CA PRO A 312 -18.85 -0.03 2.12
C PRO A 312 -19.08 1.47 1.91
N GLN A 313 -18.00 2.24 2.12
CA GLN A 313 -17.97 3.70 1.95
C GLN A 313 -17.79 4.09 0.48
#